data_AF-A0A2M8B2H1-F1
#
_entry.id   AF-A0A2M8B2H1-F1
#
_cell.length_a   1.000
_cell.length_b   1.000
_cell.length_c   1.000
_cell.angle_alpha   90.00
_cell.angle_beta   90.00
_cell.angle_gamma   90.00
#
_symmetry.space_group_name_H-M   'P 1'
#
loop_
_entity.id
_entity.type
_entity.pdbx_description
1 polymer ?
#
loop_
_entity_poly.entity_id
_entity_poly.type
_entity_poly.pdbx_seq_one_letter_code
_entity_poly.pdbx_strand_id
1 'polypeptide(L)'
;DRRAFATPPLREVAATAPYMHNGALRTLEEVIDFYDRGGGDDPKKSPLLRPLGLSREEKESLREFLAAGLSGKMPAFRPPAVP
;
A
#
# COMPACT_ATOMS: atom_id res chain seq x y z
N ASP A 1 9.72 10.32 18.63
CA ASP A 1 9.16 9.17 17.89
C ASP A 1 10.06 7.94 17.88
N ARG A 2 9.48 6.75 18.10
CA ARG A 2 10.21 5.48 18.17
C ARG A 2 10.53 4.85 16.81
N ARG A 3 10.31 5.55 15.69
CA ARG A 3 10.42 5.01 14.31
C ARG A 3 9.53 3.78 14.07
N ALA A 4 8.40 3.73 14.76
CA ALA A 4 7.36 2.75 14.56
C ALA A 4 6.20 3.44 13.82
N PHE A 5 5.65 2.74 12.82
CA PHE A 5 4.53 3.21 12.02
C PHE A 5 3.34 2.27 12.21
N ALA A 6 2.13 2.82 12.17
CA ALA A 6 0.92 2.01 12.14
C ALA A 6 0.81 1.30 10.79
N THR A 7 0.35 0.05 10.80
CA THR A 7 -0.04 -0.66 9.57
C THR A 7 -1.37 -0.08 9.08
N PRO A 8 -1.43 0.60 7.91
CA PRO A 8 -2.65 1.19 7.41
C PRO A 8 -3.63 0.12 6.89
N PRO A 9 -4.94 0.40 6.87
CA PRO A 9 -5.90 -0.44 6.15
C PRO A 9 -5.63 -0.38 4.64
N LEU A 10 -5.95 -1.46 3.92
CA LEU A 10 -5.70 -1.57 2.48
C LEU A 10 -6.99 -1.48 1.62
N ARG A 11 -8.14 -1.15 2.23
CA ARG A 11 -9.39 -0.96 1.49
C ARG A 11 -9.29 0.28 0.59
N GLU A 12 -9.74 0.17 -0.66
CA GLU A 12 -9.64 1.20 -1.70
C GLU A 12 -8.21 1.67 -2.01
N VAL A 13 -7.16 0.91 -1.66
CA VAL A 13 -5.76 1.36 -1.74
C VAL A 13 -5.32 1.77 -3.16
N ALA A 14 -5.94 1.24 -4.21
CA ALA A 14 -5.67 1.68 -5.57
C ALA A 14 -5.98 3.17 -5.83
N ALA A 15 -6.89 3.78 -5.06
CA ALA A 15 -7.31 5.17 -5.25
C ALA A 15 -6.61 6.16 -4.30
N THR A 16 -5.63 5.71 -3.49
CA THR A 16 -5.02 6.52 -2.43
C THR A 16 -3.55 6.85 -2.66
N ALA A 17 -3.06 6.76 -3.90
CA ALA A 17 -1.72 7.22 -4.22
C ALA A 17 -1.55 8.72 -3.89
N PRO A 18 -0.35 9.17 -3.48
CA PRO A 18 0.87 8.40 -3.29
C PRO A 18 0.88 7.61 -1.96
N TYR A 19 1.76 6.60 -1.90
CA TYR A 19 1.84 5.62 -0.82
C TYR A 19 2.96 5.92 0.18
N MET A 20 2.95 5.17 1.28
CA MET A 20 3.80 5.35 2.46
C MET A 20 3.42 6.60 3.28
N HIS A 21 3.93 6.69 4.50
CA HIS A 21 3.62 7.78 5.43
C HIS A 21 4.06 9.17 4.94
N ASN A 22 4.99 9.21 3.99
CA ASN A 22 5.58 10.42 3.41
C ASN A 22 5.29 10.58 1.91
N GLY A 23 4.45 9.73 1.31
CA GLY A 23 4.12 9.80 -0.12
C GLY A 23 5.29 9.46 -1.05
N ALA A 24 6.31 8.73 -0.58
CA ALA A 24 7.52 8.50 -1.36
C ALA A 24 7.35 7.56 -2.57
N LEU A 25 6.31 6.70 -2.55
CA LEU A 25 6.06 5.73 -3.63
C LEU A 25 4.78 6.12 -4.37
N ARG A 26 4.80 6.07 -5.69
CA ARG A 26 3.72 6.55 -6.56
C ARG A 26 2.79 5.44 -7.02
N THR A 27 3.26 4.19 -7.07
CA THR A 27 2.47 3.06 -7.58
C THR A 27 2.42 1.89 -6.61
N LEU A 28 1.42 1.03 -6.75
CA LEU A 28 1.31 -0.19 -5.95
C LEU A 28 2.46 -1.14 -6.24
N GLU A 29 2.96 -1.18 -7.48
CA GLU A 29 4.12 -1.97 -7.88
C GLU A 29 5.36 -1.55 -7.10
N GLU A 30 5.62 -0.24 -6.95
CA GLU A 30 6.73 0.27 -6.15
C GLU A 30 6.62 -0.15 -4.67
N VAL A 31 5.39 -0.18 -4.13
CA VAL A 31 5.12 -0.64 -2.76
C VAL A 31 5.35 -2.14 -2.62
N ILE A 32 4.84 -2.94 -3.55
CA ILE A 32 5.02 -4.40 -3.58
C ILE A 32 6.51 -4.73 -3.65
N ASP A 33 7.24 -4.07 -4.54
CA ASP A 33 8.68 -4.26 -4.69
C ASP A 33 9.47 -3.82 -3.45
N PHE A 34 9.04 -2.76 -2.77
CA PHE A 34 9.65 -2.33 -1.51
C PHE A 34 9.52 -3.40 -0.42
N TYR A 35 8.34 -3.99 -0.25
CA TYR A 35 8.11 -5.04 0.74
C TYR A 35 8.73 -6.38 0.33
N ASP A 36 8.74 -6.71 -0.97
CA ASP A 36 9.42 -7.90 -1.49
C ASP A 36 10.93 -7.87 -1.24
N ARG A 37 11.56 -6.69 -1.23
CA ARG A 37 12.96 -6.49 -0.80
C ARG A 37 13.16 -6.46 0.71
N GLY A 38 12.11 -6.65 1.51
CA GLY A 38 12.18 -6.67 2.97
C GLY A 38 12.04 -5.30 3.63
N GLY A 39 11.39 -4.34 2.99
CA GLY A 39 10.89 -3.12 3.64
C GLY A 39 11.96 -2.09 4.02
N GLY A 40 13.02 -1.97 3.22
CA GLY A 40 14.10 -1.00 3.43
C GLY A 40 15.10 -1.41 4.51
N ASP A 41 16.03 -0.50 4.80
CA ASP A 41 17.11 -0.69 5.77
C ASP A 41 16.94 0.27 6.95
N ASP A 42 16.22 -0.18 7.99
CA ASP A 42 16.14 0.50 9.28
C ASP A 42 16.47 -0.49 10.39
N PRO A 43 17.44 -0.19 11.29
CA PRO A 43 17.83 -1.09 12.38
C PRO A 43 16.71 -1.35 13.41
N LYS A 44 15.63 -0.57 13.39
CA LYS A 44 14.45 -0.73 14.26
C LYS A 44 13.26 -1.39 13.52
N LYS A 45 13.44 -1.83 12.27
CA LYS A 45 12.37 -2.52 11.54
C LYS A 45 12.03 -3.85 12.20
N SER A 46 10.80 -4.31 11.98
CA SER A 46 10.38 -5.63 12.44
C SER A 46 11.23 -6.72 11.79
N PRO A 47 11.65 -7.78 12.52
CA PRO A 47 12.38 -8.91 11.96
C PRO A 47 11.54 -9.70 10.92
N LEU A 48 10.22 -9.48 10.89
CA LEU A 48 9.33 -10.05 9.87
C LEU A 48 9.52 -9.41 8.49
N LEU A 49 10.06 -8.19 8.42
CA LEU A 49 10.35 -7.50 7.16
C LEU A 49 11.67 -8.01 6.58
N ARG A 50 11.56 -9.13 5.87
CA ARG A 50 12.64 -9.82 5.16
C ARG A 50 12.25 -10.02 3.70
N PRO A 51 13.22 -10.24 2.79
CA PRO A 51 12.91 -10.49 1.40
C PRO A 51 11.92 -11.65 1.24
N LEU A 52 10.91 -11.46 0.40
CA LEU A 52 9.85 -12.45 0.17
C LEU A 52 10.18 -13.37 -1.01
N GLY A 53 10.88 -12.83 -2.02
CA GLY A 53 11.31 -13.61 -3.19
C GLY A 53 10.15 -13.91 -4.13
N LEU A 54 9.20 -12.99 -4.25
CA LEU A 54 8.03 -13.15 -5.10
C LEU A 54 8.43 -13.22 -6.57
N SER A 55 7.87 -14.21 -7.28
CA SER A 55 7.89 -14.26 -8.73
C SER A 55 7.15 -13.07 -9.33
N ARG A 56 7.37 -12.83 -10.63
CA ARG A 56 6.66 -11.78 -11.35
C ARG A 56 5.16 -12.01 -11.32
N GLU A 57 4.74 -13.26 -11.51
CA GLU A 57 3.34 -13.67 -11.55
C GLU A 57 2.66 -13.47 -10.19
N GLU A 58 3.36 -13.73 -9.09
CA GLU A 58 2.85 -13.47 -7.74
C GLU A 58 2.71 -11.97 -7.45
N LYS A 59 3.66 -11.15 -7.90
CA LYS A 59 3.57 -9.68 -7.77
C LYS A 59 2.40 -9.12 -8.57
N GLU A 60 2.21 -9.58 -9.81
CA GLU A 60 1.08 -9.18 -10.64
C GLU A 60 -0.26 -9.60 -10.02
N SER A 61 -0.34 -10.83 -9.49
CA SER A 61 -1.53 -11.34 -8.80
C SER A 61 -1.84 -10.56 -7.52
N LEU A 62 -0.81 -10.24 -6.72
CA LEU A 62 -0.97 -9.42 -5.52
C LEU A 62 -1.44 -8.01 -5.86
N ARG A 63 -0.86 -7.41 -6.90
CA ARG A 63 -1.30 -6.09 -7.38
C ARG A 63 -2.77 -6.11 -7.79
N GLU A 64 -3.19 -7.12 -8.55
CA GLU A 64 -4.58 -7.25 -8.98
C GLU A 64 -5.53 -7.44 -7.78
N PHE A 65 -5.14 -8.26 -6.82
CA PHE A 65 -5.91 -8.42 -5.59
C PHE A 65 -6.06 -7.09 -4.82
N LEU A 66 -4.98 -6.31 -4.70
CA LEU A 66 -5.02 -5.00 -4.03
C LEU A 66 -5.84 -3.98 -4.82
N ALA A 67 -5.72 -3.97 -6.14
CA ALA A 67 -6.31 -2.94 -6.99
C ALA A 67 -7.78 -3.19 -7.29
N ALA A 68 -8.17 -4.43 -7.58
CA ALA A 68 -9.53 -4.81 -7.91
C ALA A 68 -10.23 -5.50 -6.73
N GLY A 69 -9.56 -6.42 -6.06
CA GLY A 69 -10.15 -7.23 -4.98
C GLY A 69 -10.49 -6.45 -3.71
N LEU A 70 -9.79 -5.33 -3.44
CA LEU A 70 -10.01 -4.48 -2.27
C LEU A 70 -10.73 -3.15 -2.59
N SER A 71 -11.16 -2.97 -3.83
CA SER A 71 -11.86 -1.77 -4.29
C SER A 71 -13.36 -2.02 -4.40
N GLY A 72 -14.14 -1.10 -3.83
CA GLY A 72 -15.59 -1.14 -3.82
C GLY A 72 -16.22 -0.18 -4.82
N LYS A 73 -17.55 -0.25 -4.93
CA LYS A 73 -18.30 0.78 -5.65
C LYS A 73 -18.31 2.06 -4.81
N MET A 74 -17.72 3.14 -5.34
CA MET A 74 -17.79 4.44 -4.68
C MET A 74 -19.26 4.89 -4.56
N PRO A 75 -19.70 5.32 -3.36
CA PRO A 75 -21.04 5.83 -3.19
C PRO A 75 -21.21 7.13 -3.96
N ALA A 76 -22.39 7.33 -4.54
CA ALA A 76 -22.73 8.60 -5.18
C ALA A 76 -22.75 9.70 -4.12
N PHE A 77 -21.88 10.70 -4.27
CA PHE A 77 -21.84 11.87 -3.39
C PHE A 77 -22.55 13.05 -4.07
N ARG A 78 -23.50 13.67 -3.36
CA ARG A 78 -24.09 14.95 -3.75
C ARG A 78 -23.61 16.01 -2.74
N PRO A 79 -22.85 17.03 -3.18
CA PRO A 79 -22.44 18.11 -2.30
C PRO A 79 -23.67 18.78 -1.64
N PRO A 80 -23.60 19.13 -0.35
CA PRO A 80 -24.69 19.85 0.30
C PRO A 80 -24.83 21.26 -0.28
N ALA A 81 -26.05 21.79 -0.30
CA ALA A 81 -26.25 23.22 -0.51
C ALA A 81 -25.68 23.95 0.71
N VAL A 82 -24.73 24.85 0.47
CA VAL A 82 -24.19 25.75 1.51
C VAL A 82 -25.07 27.02 1.56
N PRO A 83 -25.37 27.57 2.76
CA PRO A 83 -26.06 28.85 2.91
C PRO A 83 -25.33 30.02 2.23
#